data_AF-X1CZJ3-F1
#
_entry.id   AF-X1CZJ3-F1
#
_cell.length_a   1.000
_cell.length_b   1.000
_cell.length_c   1.000
_cell.angle_alpha   90.00
_cell.angle_beta   90.00
_cell.angle_gamma   90.00
#
_symmetry.space_group_name_H-M   'P 1'
#
loop_
_entity.id
_entity.type
_entity.pdbx_description
1 polymer ?
#
loop_
_entity_poly.entity_id
_entity_poly.type
_entity_poly.pdbx_seq_one_letter_code
_entity_poly.pdbx_strand_id
1 'polypeptide(L)'
;SGGLYCDKIAELVGIDIISAGYQLRYGKGEYFIVNSSKRHQIERLIYPIPKGTITGIHIILNLEGRMRIGPDTSYIKNIDYSFDETQKEVFYHSAKKFFPCLELDDLEPESTGIRAKLQGPGEPFRDFIITDEKERGLPGF
;
A
#
# COMPACT_ATOMS: atom_id res chain seq x y z
N SER A 1 9.17 14.88 -9.13
CA SER A 1 8.30 13.85 -8.51
C SER A 1 8.78 13.57 -7.09
N GLY A 2 8.00 13.94 -6.07
CA GLY A 2 8.41 13.91 -4.65
C GLY A 2 7.83 12.75 -3.81
N GLY A 3 7.07 11.83 -4.42
CA GLY A 3 6.47 10.70 -3.70
C GLY A 3 5.64 11.13 -2.49
N LEU A 4 5.97 10.61 -1.31
CA LEU A 4 5.28 10.90 -0.04
C LEU A 4 5.37 12.36 0.42
N TYR A 5 6.23 13.17 -0.20
CA TYR A 5 6.44 14.57 0.15
C TYR A 5 6.06 15.53 -0.97
N CYS A 6 5.35 15.07 -2.02
CA CYS A 6 5.04 15.94 -3.15
C CYS A 6 4.12 17.13 -2.77
N ASP A 7 3.16 16.93 -1.86
CA ASP A 7 2.34 18.01 -1.33
C ASP A 7 3.17 19.02 -0.51
N LYS A 8 4.12 18.54 0.29
CA LYS A 8 5.03 19.40 1.06
C LYS A 8 5.94 20.23 0.16
N ILE A 9 6.42 19.66 -0.94
CA ILE A 9 7.20 20.41 -1.92
C ILE A 9 6.33 21.49 -2.60
N ALA A 10 5.07 21.17 -2.94
CA ALA A 10 4.13 22.15 -3.48
C ALA A 10 3.85 23.29 -2.48
N GLU A 11 3.66 22.95 -1.20
CA GLU A 11 3.48 23.91 -0.10
C GLU A 11 4.69 24.85 0.04
N LEU A 12 5.92 24.31 -0.05
CA LEU A 12 7.16 25.10 0.03
C LEU A 12 7.32 26.14 -1.07
N VAL A 13 6.71 25.93 -2.25
CA VAL A 13 6.74 26.90 -3.36
C VAL A 13 5.53 27.85 -3.35
N GLY A 14 4.72 27.81 -2.29
CA GLY A 14 3.61 28.74 -2.05
C GLY A 14 2.25 28.26 -2.51
N ILE A 15 2.08 27.00 -2.90
CA ILE A 15 0.77 26.45 -3.29
C ILE A 15 -0.04 26.12 -2.02
N ASP A 16 -1.26 26.65 -1.93
CA ASP A 16 -2.25 26.18 -0.97
C ASP A 16 -2.73 24.77 -1.37
N ILE A 17 -2.14 23.75 -0.75
CA ILE A 17 -2.39 22.34 -1.06
C ILE A 17 -3.81 21.87 -0.71
N ILE A 18 -4.53 22.60 0.15
CA ILE A 18 -5.92 22.25 0.48
C ILE A 18 -6.82 22.73 -0.65
N SER A 19 -6.71 24.01 -1.02
CA SER A 19 -7.49 24.59 -2.11
C SER A 19 -7.15 24.00 -3.48
N ALA A 20 -5.88 23.61 -3.69
CA ALA A 20 -5.46 22.89 -4.90
C ALA A 20 -5.83 21.40 -4.87
N GLY A 21 -6.22 20.86 -3.71
CA GLY A 21 -6.61 19.45 -3.55
C GLY A 21 -5.43 18.47 -3.60
N TYR A 22 -4.21 18.93 -3.27
CA TYR A 22 -2.96 18.14 -3.30
C TYR A 22 -2.62 17.48 -1.97
N GLN A 23 -3.29 17.88 -0.89
CA GLN A 23 -3.03 17.32 0.44
C GLN A 23 -3.05 15.79 0.42
N LEU A 24 -1.95 15.19 0.85
CA LEU A 24 -1.82 13.74 0.87
C LEU A 24 -2.44 13.11 2.12
N ARG A 25 -2.77 11.83 1.94
CA ARG A 25 -3.09 10.85 2.98
C ARG A 25 -2.12 9.68 2.82
N TYR A 26 -1.80 9.00 3.92
CA TYR A 26 -0.85 7.90 3.91
C TYR A 26 -1.57 6.56 4.08
N GLY A 27 -1.50 5.73 3.04
CA GLY A 27 -1.97 4.35 3.08
C GLY A 27 -0.80 3.39 3.27
N LYS A 28 -0.58 2.94 4.50
CA LYS A 28 0.41 1.92 4.84
C LYS A 28 -0.06 0.55 4.38
N GLY A 29 0.86 -0.24 3.85
CA GLY A 29 0.67 -1.65 3.58
C GLY A 29 1.83 -2.45 4.12
N GLU A 30 1.54 -3.69 4.48
CA GLU A 30 2.49 -4.60 5.12
C GLU A 30 2.49 -5.92 4.36
N TYR A 31 3.63 -6.57 4.30
CA TYR A 31 3.79 -7.88 3.68
C TYR A 31 4.35 -8.86 4.70
N PHE A 32 3.69 -10.01 4.81
CA PHE A 32 4.27 -11.19 5.45
C PHE A 32 4.92 -12.05 4.38
N ILE A 33 6.03 -12.69 4.72
CA ILE A 33 6.64 -13.73 3.89
C ILE A 33 6.27 -15.09 4.46
N VAL A 34 6.03 -16.06 3.58
CA VAL A 34 5.81 -17.45 3.98
C VAL A 34 7.17 -18.13 4.18
N ASN A 35 7.26 -18.98 5.20
CA ASN A 35 8.43 -19.82 5.46
C ASN A 35 8.83 -20.65 4.21
N SER A 36 10.09 -21.07 4.18
CA SER A 36 10.66 -21.77 3.03
C SER A 36 10.18 -23.21 2.86
N SER A 37 9.61 -23.83 3.91
CA SER A 37 9.08 -25.20 3.84
C SER A 37 7.87 -25.31 2.91
N LYS A 38 7.14 -24.21 2.67
CA LYS A 38 6.00 -24.16 1.75
C LYS A 38 6.34 -23.54 0.39
N ARG A 39 7.63 -23.37 0.08
CA ARG A 39 8.09 -22.93 -1.25
C ARG A 39 7.54 -23.88 -2.31
N HIS A 40 7.21 -23.33 -3.49
CA HIS A 40 6.67 -24.06 -4.64
C HIS A 40 5.25 -24.63 -4.50
N GLN A 41 4.54 -24.42 -3.38
CA GLN A 41 3.12 -24.80 -3.31
C GLN A 41 2.22 -23.89 -4.15
N ILE A 42 2.69 -22.67 -4.46
CA ILE A 42 2.08 -21.73 -5.40
C ILE A 42 3.16 -21.28 -6.38
N GLU A 43 2.86 -21.38 -7.68
CA GLU A 43 3.78 -21.04 -8.77
C GLU A 43 3.37 -19.77 -9.54
N ARG A 44 2.25 -19.16 -9.16
CA ARG A 44 1.69 -17.97 -9.82
C ARG A 44 1.16 -16.98 -8.81
N LEU A 45 1.04 -15.73 -9.23
CA LEU A 45 0.43 -14.69 -8.40
C LEU A 45 -1.07 -14.99 -8.23
N ILE A 46 -1.60 -14.82 -7.03
CA ILE A 46 -3.02 -15.02 -6.74
C ILE A 46 -3.62 -13.70 -6.26
N TYR A 47 -4.51 -13.12 -7.05
CA TYR A 47 -5.26 -11.92 -6.72
C TYR A 47 -6.74 -12.28 -6.52
N PRO A 48 -7.30 -12.08 -5.32
CA PRO A 48 -8.73 -12.30 -5.11
C PRO A 48 -9.55 -11.23 -5.85
N ILE A 49 -10.83 -11.51 -6.05
CA ILE A 49 -11.78 -10.54 -6.61
C ILE A 49 -11.81 -9.30 -5.69
N PRO A 50 -11.55 -8.09 -6.21
CA PRO A 50 -11.55 -6.87 -5.41
C PRO A 50 -12.88 -6.62 -4.71
N LYS A 51 -12.82 -6.08 -3.49
CA LYS A 51 -13.99 -5.50 -2.80
C LYS A 51 -13.87 -3.98 -2.85
N GLY A 52 -14.57 -3.36 -3.80
CA GLY A 52 -14.46 -1.92 -4.03
C GLY A 52 -13.20 -1.55 -4.80
N THR A 53 -12.51 -0.49 -4.38
CA THR A 53 -11.36 0.10 -5.11
C THR A 53 -10.00 -0.51 -4.74
N ILE A 54 -9.97 -1.52 -3.88
CA ILE A 54 -8.74 -2.16 -3.41
C ILE A 54 -8.84 -3.67 -3.65
N THR A 55 -7.77 -4.26 -4.18
CA THR A 55 -7.69 -5.70 -4.48
C THR A 55 -7.67 -6.56 -3.21
N GLY A 56 -7.17 -6.01 -2.11
CA GLY A 56 -7.00 -6.71 -0.84
C GLY A 56 -5.71 -7.56 -0.80
N ILE A 57 -5.62 -8.39 0.24
CA ILE A 57 -4.48 -9.26 0.50
C ILE A 57 -4.40 -10.34 -0.60
N HIS A 58 -3.24 -10.40 -1.25
CA HIS A 58 -2.96 -11.30 -2.36
C HIS A 58 -1.63 -12.04 -2.13
N ILE A 59 -1.33 -13.04 -2.97
CA ILE A 59 -0.05 -13.74 -2.94
C ILE A 59 0.77 -13.34 -4.16
N ILE A 60 1.98 -12.87 -3.91
CA ILE A 60 3.01 -12.71 -4.94
C ILE A 60 4.21 -13.60 -4.65
N LEU A 61 5.07 -13.77 -5.66
CA LEU A 61 6.34 -14.47 -5.52
C LEU A 61 7.48 -13.45 -5.59
N ASN A 62 8.43 -13.52 -4.66
CA ASN A 62 9.68 -12.79 -4.81
C ASN A 62 10.59 -13.46 -5.86
N LEU A 63 11.73 -12.87 -6.17
CA LEU A 63 12.66 -13.42 -7.18
C LEU A 63 13.28 -14.76 -6.77
N GLU A 64 13.25 -15.08 -5.48
CA GLU A 64 13.65 -16.39 -4.95
C GLU A 64 12.48 -17.39 -4.99
N GLY A 65 11.29 -17.01 -5.45
CA GLY A 65 10.11 -17.88 -5.43
C GLY A 65 9.54 -18.14 -4.03
N ARG A 66 9.91 -17.34 -3.00
CA ARG A 66 9.18 -17.31 -1.73
C ARG A 66 7.89 -16.53 -1.91
N MET A 67 6.82 -17.00 -1.28
CA MET A 67 5.52 -16.34 -1.31
C MET A 67 5.51 -15.15 -0.35
N ARG A 68 5.02 -14.00 -0.83
CA ARG A 68 4.71 -12.83 -0.02
C ARG A 68 3.20 -12.66 -0.01
N ILE A 69 2.61 -12.53 1.17
CA ILE A 69 1.18 -12.30 1.39
C ILE A 69 0.99 -10.84 1.76
N GLY A 70 0.16 -10.15 1.00
CA GLY A 70 -0.12 -8.74 1.21
C GLY A 70 -0.26 -7.96 -0.08
N PRO A 71 -0.30 -6.62 0.02
CA PRO A 71 -0.42 -5.89 1.26
C PRO A 71 -1.88 -5.67 1.65
N ASP A 72 -2.11 -5.51 2.95
CA ASP A 72 -3.32 -4.84 3.42
C ASP A 72 -3.16 -3.30 3.27
N THR A 73 -4.21 -2.53 3.58
CA THR A 73 -4.15 -1.07 3.60
C THR A 73 -4.71 -0.51 4.90
N SER A 74 -3.85 0.11 5.69
CA SER A 74 -4.22 0.91 6.87
C SER A 74 -3.87 2.38 6.64
N TYR A 75 -4.75 3.29 7.06
CA TYR A 75 -4.45 4.73 7.01
C TYR A 75 -3.67 5.15 8.25
N ILE A 76 -2.58 5.88 8.06
CA ILE A 76 -1.74 6.41 9.14
C ILE A 76 -1.66 7.93 9.06
N LYS A 77 -1.44 8.58 10.21
CA LYS A 77 -1.32 10.04 10.29
C LYS A 77 0.08 10.54 9.93
N ASN A 78 1.10 9.83 10.39
CA ASN A 78 2.51 10.15 10.19
C ASN A 78 3.18 9.01 9.43
N ILE A 79 4.26 9.33 8.71
CA ILE A 79 5.09 8.32 8.04
C ILE A 79 5.74 7.45 9.13
N ASP A 80 5.34 6.19 9.20
CA ASP A 80 5.88 5.19 10.10
C ASP A 80 5.95 3.83 9.40
N TYR A 81 7.16 3.27 9.36
CA TYR A 81 7.48 2.00 8.70
C TYR A 81 7.60 0.84 9.69
N SER A 82 7.37 1.07 11.00
CA SER A 82 7.26 0.01 12.00
C SER A 82 6.33 -1.10 11.50
N PHE A 83 6.60 -2.36 11.81
CA PHE A 83 5.75 -3.47 11.36
C PHE A 83 4.72 -3.78 12.46
N ASP A 84 3.44 -3.89 12.10
CA ASP A 84 2.37 -4.26 13.03
C ASP A 84 2.08 -5.76 12.97
N GLU A 85 2.73 -6.52 13.84
CA GLU A 85 2.54 -7.97 13.92
C GLU A 85 1.12 -8.38 14.34
N THR A 86 0.32 -7.48 14.92
CA THR A 86 -1.04 -7.78 15.35
C THR A 86 -1.96 -8.11 14.16
N GLN A 87 -1.57 -7.70 12.95
CA GLN A 87 -2.30 -7.98 11.70
C GLN A 87 -2.09 -9.41 11.17
N LYS A 88 -1.20 -10.22 11.78
CA LYS A 88 -0.84 -11.57 11.31
C LYS A 88 -2.07 -12.47 11.07
N GLU A 89 -3.03 -12.47 11.99
CA GLU A 89 -4.26 -13.28 11.90
C GLU A 89 -5.15 -12.85 10.72
N VAL A 90 -5.22 -11.55 10.44
CA VAL A 90 -6.00 -11.01 9.31
C VAL A 90 -5.41 -11.51 7.99
N PHE A 91 -4.08 -11.49 7.86
CA PHE A 91 -3.37 -11.98 6.68
C PHE A 91 -3.56 -13.48 6.51
N TYR A 92 -3.39 -14.24 7.59
CA TYR A 92 -3.60 -15.69 7.61
C TYR A 92 -5.01 -16.06 7.15
N HIS A 93 -6.05 -15.50 7.76
CA HIS A 93 -7.44 -15.82 7.40
C HIS A 93 -7.81 -15.38 5.99
N SER A 94 -7.21 -14.31 5.47
CA SER A 94 -7.43 -13.89 4.09
C SER A 94 -6.77 -14.86 3.10
N ALA A 95 -5.49 -15.17 3.30
CA ALA A 95 -4.71 -16.04 2.42
C ALA A 95 -5.19 -17.50 2.44
N LYS A 96 -5.61 -18.02 3.60
CA LYS A 96 -6.06 -19.41 3.76
C LYS A 96 -7.26 -19.79 2.87
N LYS A 97 -8.03 -18.81 2.39
CA LYS A 97 -9.15 -19.02 1.46
C LYS A 97 -8.71 -19.56 0.10
N PHE A 98 -7.48 -19.27 -0.31
CA PHE A 98 -6.92 -19.69 -1.60
C PHE A 98 -5.57 -20.40 -1.45
N PHE A 99 -5.03 -20.49 -0.24
CA PHE A 99 -3.89 -21.32 0.13
C PHE A 99 -4.22 -22.19 1.36
N PRO A 100 -5.01 -23.28 1.21
CA PRO A 100 -5.65 -23.98 2.34
C PRO A 100 -4.68 -24.63 3.34
N CYS A 101 -3.49 -25.01 2.89
CA CYS A 101 -2.44 -25.63 3.69
C CYS A 101 -1.54 -24.61 4.41
N LEU A 102 -1.81 -23.30 4.29
CA LEU A 102 -1.16 -22.27 5.10
C LEU A 102 -1.46 -22.47 6.59
N GLU A 103 -0.46 -22.31 7.43
CA GLU A 103 -0.53 -22.30 8.89
C GLU A 103 -0.10 -20.91 9.39
N LEU A 104 -0.59 -20.54 10.57
CA LEU A 104 -0.31 -19.20 11.12
C LEU A 104 1.20 -18.98 11.32
N ASP A 105 1.90 -20.01 11.80
CA ASP A 105 3.33 -19.97 12.07
C ASP A 105 4.21 -19.93 10.82
N ASP A 106 3.64 -20.10 9.63
CA ASP A 106 4.40 -19.89 8.40
C ASP A 106 4.63 -18.42 8.08
N LEU A 107 3.86 -17.50 8.70
CA LEU A 107 3.92 -16.08 8.40
C LEU A 107 4.98 -15.38 9.25
N GLU A 108 5.92 -14.74 8.58
CA GLU A 108 6.97 -13.93 9.17
C GLU A 108 6.83 -12.48 8.68
N PRO A 109 6.99 -11.46 9.55
CA PRO A 109 7.09 -10.07 9.12
C PRO A 109 8.20 -9.90 8.07
N GLU A 110 7.91 -9.18 6.98
CA GLU A 110 8.89 -8.96 5.92
C GLU A 110 9.14 -7.47 5.67
N SER A 111 8.12 -6.75 5.20
CA SER A 111 8.30 -5.36 4.78
C SER A 111 7.03 -4.54 4.92
N THR A 112 7.22 -3.22 5.04
CA THR A 112 6.14 -2.23 5.00
C THR A 112 6.38 -1.24 3.88
N GLY A 113 5.32 -0.60 3.40
CA GLY A 113 5.40 0.47 2.42
C GLY A 113 4.25 1.45 2.61
N ILE A 114 4.44 2.70 2.21
CA ILE A 114 3.43 3.75 2.35
C ILE A 114 3.10 4.30 0.97
N ARG A 115 1.81 4.43 0.69
CA ARG A 115 1.28 5.06 -0.53
C ARG A 115 0.87 6.49 -0.23
N ALA A 116 1.33 7.43 -1.07
CA ALA A 116 0.74 8.76 -1.17
C ALA A 116 -0.64 8.63 -1.81
N LYS A 117 -1.69 9.04 -1.10
CA LYS A 117 -3.07 9.01 -1.57
C LYS A 117 -3.67 10.40 -1.57
N LEU A 118 -4.56 10.66 -2.52
CA LEU A 118 -5.32 11.92 -2.63
C LEU A 118 -6.65 11.87 -1.87
N GLN A 119 -6.98 10.72 -1.30
CA GLN A 119 -8.23 10.45 -0.60
C GLN A 119 -7.96 9.76 0.74
N GLY A 120 -8.81 10.07 1.72
CA GLY A 120 -8.83 9.48 3.06
C GLY A 120 -9.81 8.31 3.21
N PRO A 121 -9.95 7.78 4.43
CA PRO A 121 -10.97 6.80 4.76
C PRO A 121 -12.38 7.33 4.46
N GLY A 122 -13.17 6.58 3.68
CA GLY A 122 -14.57 6.94 3.37
C GLY A 122 -14.75 8.02 2.30
N GLU A 123 -13.67 8.66 1.85
CA GLU A 123 -13.72 9.63 0.76
C GLU A 123 -13.83 8.94 -0.61
N PRO A 124 -14.43 9.60 -1.63
CA PRO A 124 -14.50 9.06 -2.97
C PRO A 124 -13.11 8.81 -3.56
N PHE A 125 -13.04 7.84 -4.48
CA PHE A 125 -11.78 7.52 -5.15
C PHE A 125 -11.24 8.70 -5.96
N ARG A 126 -9.94 8.95 -5.80
CA ARG A 126 -9.16 9.93 -6.57
C ARG A 126 -7.89 9.22 -7.05
N ASP A 127 -7.59 9.32 -8.34
CA ASP A 127 -6.50 8.56 -8.96
C ASP A 127 -5.16 9.30 -8.80
N PHE A 128 -4.85 10.23 -9.71
CA PHE A 128 -3.66 11.08 -9.64
C PHE A 128 -3.95 12.48 -10.16
N ILE A 129 -3.04 13.42 -9.85
CA ILE A 129 -3.04 14.79 -10.40
C ILE A 129 -1.71 15.01 -11.10
N ILE A 130 -1.77 15.48 -12.34
CA ILE A 130 -0.62 15.96 -13.11
C ILE A 130 -1.03 17.32 -13.67
N THR A 131 -0.28 18.35 -13.34
CA THR A 131 -0.64 19.73 -13.63
C THR A 131 0.62 20.58 -13.80
N ASP A 132 0.51 21.63 -14.61
CA ASP A 132 1.47 22.73 -14.72
C ASP A 132 0.85 23.94 -14.01
N GLU A 133 1.58 24.54 -13.08
CA GLU A 133 1.12 25.60 -12.19
C GLU A 133 1.31 27.01 -12.77
N LYS A 134 1.53 27.13 -14.08
CA LYS A 134 1.58 28.42 -14.78
C LYS A 134 0.35 29.30 -14.51
N GLU A 135 -0.85 28.71 -14.42
CA GLU A 135 -2.08 29.46 -14.11
C GLU A 135 -2.10 30.02 -12.67
N ARG A 136 -1.30 29.44 -11.77
CA ARG A 136 -1.05 29.97 -10.42
C ARG A 136 0.15 30.91 -10.35
N GLY A 137 0.73 31.26 -11.49
CA GLY A 137 1.92 32.13 -11.56
C GLY A 137 3.24 31.42 -11.25
N LEU A 138 3.27 30.08 -11.28
CA LEU A 138 4.45 29.26 -11.02
C LEU A 138 4.87 28.48 -12.28
N PRO A 139 5.38 29.15 -13.33
CA PRO A 139 5.74 28.47 -14.57
C PRO A 139 6.88 27.47 -14.33
N GLY A 140 6.71 26.25 -14.82
CA GLY A 140 7.70 25.17 -14.69
C GLY A 140 7.59 24.36 -13.39
N PHE A 141 6.58 24.64 -12.57
CA PHE A 141 6.18 23.81 -11.43
C PHE A 141 4.90 23.04 -11.73
#